data_AF-A0A081CJA0-F1
#
_entry.id   AF-A0A081CJA0-F1
#
_cell.length_a   1.000
_cell.length_b   1.000
_cell.length_c   1.000
_cell.angle_alpha   90.00
_cell.angle_beta   90.00
_cell.angle_gamma   90.00
#
_symmetry.space_group_name_H-M   'P 1'
#
loop_
_entity.id
_entity.type
_entity.pdbx_description
1 polymer ?
#
loop_
_entity_poly.entity_id
_entity_poly.type
_entity_poly.pdbx_seq_one_letter_code
_entity_poly.pdbx_strand_id
1 'polypeptide(L)'
;MCALLRTHPLDPSSVTTSIRSYFRPPCEGRAANMSSTTASTTTTTQTAQAGSISLDSSLAGYDEEQIRLMEERCIVLDNDDKYVRDGSKKECHLMTNINKGLLHRAFSVFLFDPESGKLLLQRRATEKITFPNMWTNTCCSHPLAIKGELEEAEQIGVRRAAQRKLDHELGIPAEQVPLDEFQYLTRIHYLAANGQDDIWGEHEIDYILFITANVTLQPNLNEVCDTKWVSPQELKVLMTELDPASFTPWFKLIVQKFLFPWWTELLARRQAEQPLDAKSLADLTDHSIHRML
;
A
#
# COMPACT_ATOMS: atom_id res chain seq x y z
N MET A 1 51.41 -29.12 -9.27
CA MET A 1 51.74 -28.02 -8.33
C MET A 1 50.50 -27.17 -8.18
N CYS A 2 49.98 -27.10 -6.95
CA CYS A 2 48.77 -26.40 -6.55
C CYS A 2 48.85 -24.89 -6.77
N ALA A 3 47.71 -24.28 -7.10
CA ALA A 3 47.36 -22.94 -6.63
C ALA A 3 45.90 -22.96 -6.15
N LEU A 4 45.73 -23.27 -4.86
CA LEU A 4 44.48 -23.12 -4.12
C LEU A 4 44.22 -21.61 -3.94
N LEU A 5 43.26 -21.05 -4.68
CA LEU A 5 42.68 -19.75 -4.34
C LEU A 5 41.79 -19.94 -3.11
N ARG A 6 42.30 -19.49 -1.96
CA ARG A 6 41.56 -19.44 -0.70
C ARG A 6 40.44 -18.40 -0.85
N THR A 7 39.20 -18.87 -0.89
CA THR A 7 38.04 -18.02 -0.61
C THR A 7 38.05 -17.70 0.88
N HIS A 8 38.27 -16.43 1.23
CA HIS A 8 38.05 -15.97 2.61
C HIS A 8 36.55 -16.05 2.92
N PRO A 9 36.13 -16.65 4.06
CA PRO A 9 34.76 -16.56 4.51
C PRO A 9 34.46 -15.09 4.85
N LEU A 10 33.31 -14.59 4.36
CA LEU A 10 32.79 -13.28 4.76
C LEU A 10 32.58 -13.28 6.28
N ASP A 11 33.16 -12.30 6.95
CA ASP A 11 33.07 -12.10 8.38
C ASP A 11 31.62 -11.72 8.78
N PRO A 12 30.92 -12.52 9.60
CA PRO A 12 29.56 -12.24 10.06
C PRO A 12 29.45 -11.00 10.96
N SER A 13 30.56 -10.42 11.40
CA SER A 13 30.57 -9.30 12.36
C SER A 13 30.45 -7.91 11.75
N SER A 14 30.45 -7.78 10.42
CA SER A 14 30.38 -6.47 9.72
C SER A 14 28.98 -5.87 9.58
N VAL A 15 27.92 -6.56 10.02
CA VAL A 15 26.53 -6.07 10.03
C VAL A 15 26.12 -5.66 11.44
N THR A 16 26.78 -4.64 12.01
CA THR A 16 26.41 -4.07 13.33
C THR A 16 26.31 -2.55 13.31
N THR A 17 26.02 -1.96 12.14
CA THR A 17 25.42 -0.62 12.12
C THR A 17 23.92 -0.81 12.27
N SER A 18 23.35 -0.47 13.43
CA SER A 18 21.88 -0.51 13.63
C SER A 18 21.21 0.22 12.47
N ILE A 19 20.27 -0.44 11.80
CA ILE A 19 19.65 0.13 10.60
C ILE A 19 18.89 1.40 10.95
N ARG A 20 18.59 1.66 12.24
CA ARG A 20 18.05 2.94 12.74
C ARG A 20 18.78 4.17 12.20
N SER A 21 20.10 4.12 11.95
CA SER A 21 20.84 5.25 11.37
C SER A 21 20.56 5.50 9.89
N TYR A 22 20.02 4.51 9.17
CA TYR A 22 19.63 4.59 7.76
C TYR A 22 18.15 4.97 7.55
N PHE A 23 17.40 5.17 8.64
CA PHE A 23 16.00 5.59 8.56
C PHE A 23 15.87 7.06 8.89
N ARG A 24 15.17 7.78 8.01
CA ARG A 24 14.70 9.11 8.36
C ARG A 24 13.77 9.00 9.58
N PRO A 25 13.82 9.95 10.52
CA PRO A 25 12.84 10.03 11.60
C PRO A 25 11.41 10.00 11.04
N PRO A 26 10.39 9.68 11.86
CA PRO A 26 8.99 9.79 11.46
C PRO A 26 8.72 11.11 10.74
N CYS A 27 7.88 11.07 9.72
CA CYS A 27 7.56 12.27 8.95
C CYS A 27 6.85 13.26 9.87
N GLU A 28 7.41 14.46 9.99
CA GLU A 28 6.74 15.56 10.69
C GLU A 28 5.66 16.13 9.78
N GLY A 29 4.40 16.12 10.24
CA GLY A 29 3.28 16.68 9.49
C GLY A 29 3.44 18.18 9.28
N ARG A 30 2.93 18.70 8.16
CA ARG A 30 2.88 20.16 7.96
C ARG A 30 1.91 20.77 8.97
N ALA A 31 2.42 21.51 9.95
CA ALA A 31 1.57 22.28 10.84
C ALA A 31 0.74 23.28 10.03
N ALA A 32 -0.59 23.18 10.10
CA ALA A 32 -1.48 24.19 9.57
C ALA A 32 -1.27 25.50 10.35
N ASN A 33 -0.53 26.44 9.78
CA ASN A 33 -0.39 27.79 10.32
C ASN A 33 -1.71 28.55 10.15
N MET A 34 -2.62 28.44 11.12
CA MET A 34 -3.73 29.38 11.24
C MET A 34 -3.23 30.67 11.90
N SER A 35 -2.84 31.65 11.08
CA SER A 35 -2.70 33.04 11.54
C SER A 35 -4.05 33.73 11.45
N SER A 36 -4.72 33.88 12.59
CA SER A 36 -5.95 34.67 12.70
C SER A 36 -5.60 36.17 12.68
N THR A 37 -5.76 36.82 11.52
CA THR A 37 -5.81 38.27 11.44
C THR A 37 -7.27 38.71 11.33
N THR A 38 -7.81 39.23 12.43
CA THR A 38 -9.11 39.89 12.48
C THR A 38 -8.99 41.29 11.89
N ALA A 39 -9.50 41.49 10.67
CA ALA A 39 -9.80 42.81 10.14
C ALA A 39 -11.29 42.87 9.80
N SER A 40 -12.01 43.66 10.59
CA SER A 40 -13.42 43.99 10.40
C SER A 40 -13.57 45.01 9.27
N THR A 41 -14.28 44.65 8.21
CA THR A 41 -14.80 45.64 7.26
C THR A 41 -16.15 45.17 6.73
N THR A 42 -17.20 45.88 7.15
CA THR A 42 -18.58 45.70 6.74
C THR A 42 -18.74 46.15 5.29
N THR A 43 -19.09 45.26 4.37
CA THR A 43 -19.64 45.64 3.06
C THR A 43 -20.76 44.68 2.68
N THR A 44 -21.95 45.25 2.54
CA THR A 44 -23.19 44.57 2.20
C THR A 44 -23.26 44.34 0.70
N THR A 45 -23.22 43.08 0.24
CA THR A 45 -23.59 42.73 -1.13
C THR A 45 -24.32 41.38 -1.14
N GLN A 46 -25.58 41.40 -1.57
CA GLN A 46 -26.39 40.21 -1.87
C GLN A 46 -25.87 39.55 -3.15
N THR A 47 -25.63 38.22 -3.13
CA THR A 47 -25.98 37.30 -4.22
C THR A 47 -25.67 35.83 -3.87
N ALA A 48 -26.58 34.95 -4.30
CA ALA A 48 -26.45 33.51 -4.56
C ALA A 48 -26.25 32.55 -3.37
N GLN A 49 -27.30 31.75 -3.12
CA GLN A 49 -27.22 30.52 -2.33
C GLN A 49 -26.25 29.52 -2.99
N ALA A 50 -25.03 29.43 -2.47
CA ALA A 50 -24.21 28.25 -2.61
C ALA A 50 -24.68 27.23 -1.56
N GLY A 51 -25.03 26.03 -2.00
CA GLY A 51 -25.39 24.94 -1.09
C GLY A 51 -24.27 24.71 -0.09
N SER A 52 -24.59 24.81 1.20
CA SER A 52 -23.68 24.49 2.28
C SER A 52 -23.34 23.01 2.19
N ILE A 53 -22.11 22.69 1.76
CA ILE A 53 -21.52 21.38 2.03
C ILE A 53 -21.49 21.26 3.55
N SER A 54 -22.37 20.43 4.09
CA SER A 54 -22.29 19.98 5.47
C SER A 54 -20.95 19.30 5.64
N LEU A 55 -19.96 20.00 6.20
CA LEU A 55 -18.69 19.42 6.60
C LEU A 55 -18.98 18.27 7.56
N ASP A 56 -18.78 17.05 7.09
CA ASP A 56 -18.93 15.84 7.87
C ASP A 56 -17.95 15.90 9.05
N SER A 57 -18.46 15.95 10.28
CA SER A 57 -17.64 16.14 11.48
C SER A 57 -16.61 15.03 11.70
N SER A 58 -16.80 13.84 11.10
CA SER A 58 -15.83 12.74 11.18
C SER A 58 -14.57 12.96 10.34
N LEU A 59 -14.62 13.91 9.40
CA LEU A 59 -13.49 14.30 8.55
C LEU A 59 -12.89 15.65 8.95
N ALA A 60 -13.40 16.29 10.00
CA ALA A 60 -12.89 17.56 10.48
C ALA A 60 -11.43 17.43 10.95
N GLY A 61 -10.54 18.25 10.38
CA GLY A 61 -9.12 18.28 10.74
C GLY A 61 -8.20 17.39 9.90
N TYR A 62 -8.74 16.63 8.94
CA TYR A 62 -7.94 15.92 7.95
C TYR A 62 -7.56 16.81 6.76
N ASP A 63 -6.54 16.39 6.02
CA ASP A 63 -6.08 17.05 4.80
C ASP A 63 -7.17 17.07 3.70
N GLU A 64 -7.30 18.19 2.99
CA GLU A 64 -8.37 18.40 2.00
C GLU A 64 -8.32 17.39 0.84
N GLU A 65 -7.13 16.96 0.43
CA GLU A 65 -6.96 15.98 -0.63
C GLU A 65 -7.43 14.60 -0.16
N GLN A 66 -7.05 14.19 1.05
CA GLN A 66 -7.51 12.91 1.64
C GLN A 66 -9.02 12.90 1.89
N ILE A 67 -9.61 14.04 2.28
CA ILE A 67 -11.07 14.20 2.39
C ILE A 67 -11.73 14.01 1.02
N ARG A 68 -11.19 14.61 -0.05
CA ARG A 68 -11.74 14.45 -1.39
C ARG A 68 -11.67 12.98 -1.86
N LEU A 69 -10.57 12.28 -1.54
CA LEU A 69 -10.42 10.86 -1.87
C LEU A 69 -11.40 9.96 -1.09
N MET A 70 -12.00 10.44 0.01
CA MET A 70 -13.01 9.69 0.76
C MET A 70 -14.34 9.50 0.02
N GLU A 71 -14.56 10.26 -1.05
CA GLU A 71 -15.72 10.12 -1.95
C GLU A 71 -15.50 9.11 -3.08
N GLU A 72 -14.28 8.56 -3.24
CA GLU A 72 -14.00 7.50 -4.20
C GLU A 72 -14.95 6.31 -3.98
N ARG A 73 -15.45 5.72 -5.07
CA ARG A 73 -16.42 4.62 -5.01
C ARG A 73 -15.71 3.28 -5.01
N CYS A 74 -15.65 2.64 -3.85
CA CYS A 74 -15.14 1.28 -3.68
C CYS A 74 -16.14 0.22 -4.17
N ILE A 75 -15.63 -0.95 -4.51
CA ILE A 75 -16.40 -2.15 -4.85
C ILE A 75 -16.77 -2.87 -3.55
N VAL A 76 -18.04 -2.82 -3.13
CA VAL A 76 -18.55 -3.53 -1.95
C VAL A 76 -18.89 -4.97 -2.34
N LEU A 77 -18.50 -5.91 -1.50
CA LEU A 77 -18.51 -7.34 -1.77
C LEU A 77 -19.37 -8.13 -0.77
N ASP A 78 -19.73 -9.35 -1.15
CA ASP A 78 -20.01 -10.41 -0.19
C ASP A 78 -18.72 -11.14 0.23
N ASN A 79 -18.86 -12.15 1.09
CA ASN A 79 -17.70 -12.91 1.56
C ASN A 79 -17.00 -13.67 0.43
N ASP A 80 -17.67 -14.02 -0.67
CA ASP A 80 -17.09 -14.82 -1.76
C ASP A 80 -16.54 -13.95 -2.90
N ASP A 81 -16.24 -12.68 -2.58
CA ASP A 81 -15.70 -11.70 -3.51
C ASP A 81 -16.62 -11.44 -4.71
N LYS A 82 -17.93 -11.45 -4.47
CA LYS A 82 -18.93 -11.05 -5.46
C LYS A 82 -19.35 -9.61 -5.22
N TYR A 83 -19.32 -8.83 -6.30
CA TYR A 83 -19.82 -7.46 -6.30
C TYR A 83 -21.28 -7.41 -5.85
N VAL A 84 -21.56 -6.60 -4.84
CA VAL A 84 -22.92 -6.35 -4.32
C VAL A 84 -23.41 -4.97 -4.77
N ARG A 85 -22.59 -3.94 -4.56
CA ARG A 85 -22.87 -2.54 -4.89
C ARG A 85 -21.59 -1.71 -4.81
N ASP A 86 -21.68 -0.43 -5.12
CA ASP A 86 -20.65 0.55 -4.79
C ASP A 86 -20.89 1.19 -3.40
N GLY A 87 -19.82 1.68 -2.79
CA GLY A 87 -19.83 2.39 -1.50
C GLY A 87 -18.76 3.48 -1.49
N SER A 88 -18.96 4.56 -0.76
CA SER A 88 -17.89 5.57 -0.64
C SER A 88 -16.73 4.98 0.16
N LYS A 89 -15.50 5.40 -0.13
CA LYS A 89 -14.33 5.00 0.65
C LYS A 89 -14.55 5.29 2.13
N LYS A 90 -15.12 6.45 2.47
CA LYS A 90 -15.55 6.78 3.83
C LYS A 90 -16.43 5.70 4.45
N GLU A 91 -17.53 5.36 3.78
CA GLU A 91 -18.48 4.36 4.24
C GLU A 91 -17.80 3.02 4.50
N CYS A 92 -16.89 2.62 3.60
CA CYS A 92 -16.19 1.36 3.65
C CYS A 92 -15.19 1.24 4.81
N HIS A 93 -14.59 2.36 5.23
CA HIS A 93 -13.52 2.36 6.24
C HIS A 93 -14.02 2.74 7.64
N LEU A 94 -15.32 3.00 7.83
CA LEU A 94 -15.88 3.26 9.15
C LEU A 94 -16.12 1.95 9.92
N MET A 95 -15.54 1.83 11.10
CA MET A 95 -15.70 0.68 12.00
C MET A 95 -17.17 0.40 12.34
N THR A 96 -18.03 1.43 12.37
CA THR A 96 -19.48 1.27 12.58
C THR A 96 -20.18 0.48 11.47
N ASN A 97 -19.64 0.50 10.25
CA ASN A 97 -20.13 -0.27 9.11
C ASN A 97 -19.38 -1.59 8.97
N ILE A 98 -18.07 -1.60 9.18
CA ILE A 98 -17.24 -2.81 9.19
C ILE A 98 -17.76 -3.81 10.24
N ASN A 99 -18.09 -3.36 11.45
CA ASN A 99 -18.65 -4.21 12.50
C ASN A 99 -20.04 -4.76 12.17
N LYS A 100 -20.71 -4.23 11.14
CA LYS A 100 -21.96 -4.77 10.58
C LYS A 100 -21.73 -5.69 9.37
N GLY A 101 -20.46 -5.98 9.04
CA GLY A 101 -20.05 -6.85 7.96
C GLY A 101 -19.80 -6.17 6.62
N LEU A 102 -19.74 -4.83 6.55
CA LEU A 102 -19.37 -4.15 5.31
C LEU A 102 -17.95 -4.54 4.91
N LEU A 103 -17.79 -5.07 3.69
CA LEU A 103 -16.56 -5.61 3.11
C LEU A 103 -16.35 -5.01 1.72
N HIS A 104 -15.13 -4.63 1.38
CA HIS A 104 -14.78 -4.10 0.04
C HIS A 104 -13.56 -4.77 -0.58
N ARG A 105 -13.43 -4.63 -1.89
CA ARG A 105 -12.28 -5.16 -2.65
C ARG A 105 -11.07 -4.24 -2.48
N ALA A 106 -9.89 -4.83 -2.35
CA ALA A 106 -8.62 -4.14 -2.26
C ALA A 106 -7.51 -4.84 -3.07
N PHE A 107 -6.35 -4.21 -3.15
CA PHE A 107 -5.13 -4.84 -3.65
C PHE A 107 -3.90 -4.39 -2.88
N SER A 108 -2.89 -5.27 -2.88
CA SER A 108 -1.55 -5.05 -2.34
C SER A 108 -0.51 -5.39 -3.41
N VAL A 109 0.22 -4.37 -3.86
CA VAL A 109 1.34 -4.52 -4.80
C VAL A 109 2.65 -4.77 -4.06
N PHE A 110 3.42 -5.73 -4.57
CA PHE A 110 4.81 -6.01 -4.22
C PHE A 110 5.68 -5.84 -5.47
N LEU A 111 6.38 -4.72 -5.55
CA LEU A 111 7.25 -4.37 -6.67
C LEU A 111 8.70 -4.71 -6.32
N PHE A 112 9.30 -5.55 -7.16
CA PHE A 112 10.69 -5.99 -7.03
C PHE A 112 11.57 -5.31 -8.07
N ASP A 113 12.79 -4.97 -7.68
CA ASP A 113 13.82 -4.49 -8.58
C ASP A 113 14.39 -5.66 -9.40
N PRO A 114 14.40 -5.60 -10.74
CA PRO A 114 14.81 -6.72 -11.60
C PRO A 114 16.26 -7.14 -11.41
N GLU A 115 17.15 -6.22 -11.01
CA GLU A 115 18.58 -6.49 -10.92
C GLU A 115 18.98 -7.05 -9.56
N SER A 116 18.54 -6.41 -8.49
CA SER A 116 18.88 -6.75 -7.11
C SER A 116 17.90 -7.71 -6.44
N GLY A 117 16.67 -7.81 -6.95
CA GLY A 117 15.58 -8.58 -6.34
C GLY A 117 15.09 -8.01 -5.00
N LYS A 118 15.42 -6.75 -4.70
CA LYS A 118 14.90 -6.04 -3.53
C LYS A 118 13.44 -5.65 -3.73
N LEU A 119 12.65 -5.66 -2.66
CA LEU A 119 11.26 -5.19 -2.61
C LEU A 119 11.23 -3.70 -2.28
N LEU A 120 10.39 -2.94 -2.98
CA LEU A 120 10.09 -1.56 -2.64
C LEU A 120 9.03 -1.49 -1.53
N LEU A 121 9.39 -0.90 -0.40
CA LEU A 121 8.47 -0.52 0.66
C LEU A 121 8.14 0.96 0.58
N GLN A 122 6.96 1.33 1.06
CA GLN A 122 6.60 2.71 1.33
C GLN A 122 6.33 2.94 2.81
N ARG A 123 6.59 4.17 3.28
CA ARG A 123 6.08 4.70 4.55
C ARG A 123 4.94 5.66 4.24
N ARG A 124 3.75 5.32 4.75
CA ARG A 124 2.53 6.10 4.58
C ARG A 124 2.72 7.51 5.13
N ALA A 125 2.20 8.52 4.44
CA ALA A 125 2.24 9.91 4.88
C ALA A 125 1.47 10.13 6.19
N THR A 126 1.76 11.24 6.87
CA THR A 126 1.05 11.68 8.09
C THR A 126 -0.40 12.02 7.82
N GLU A 127 -0.70 12.46 6.60
CA GLU A 127 -1.97 12.97 6.14
C GLU A 127 -2.99 11.84 5.93
N LYS A 128 -2.54 10.59 5.78
CA LYS A 128 -3.39 9.43 5.58
C LYS A 128 -4.39 9.26 6.72
N ILE A 129 -5.67 9.14 6.38
CA ILE A 129 -6.74 8.91 7.37
C ILE A 129 -6.55 7.58 8.10
N THR A 130 -6.22 6.50 7.36
CA THR A 130 -5.91 5.19 7.94
C THR A 130 -4.40 4.93 7.95
N PHE A 131 -3.92 4.41 9.08
CA PHE A 131 -2.56 3.96 9.36
C PHE A 131 -1.46 4.95 8.94
N PRO A 132 -1.52 6.24 9.36
CA PRO A 132 -0.49 7.21 9.02
C PRO A 132 0.87 6.81 9.60
N ASN A 133 1.96 7.20 8.94
CA ASN A 133 3.36 6.93 9.35
C ASN A 133 3.79 5.46 9.43
N MET A 134 2.95 4.50 9.03
CA MET A 134 3.32 3.09 9.04
C MET A 134 4.04 2.66 7.75
N TRP A 135 5.05 1.81 7.89
CA TRP A 135 5.65 1.06 6.79
C TRP A 135 4.71 -0.03 6.28
N THR A 136 4.69 -0.21 4.97
CA THR A 136 3.89 -1.22 4.27
C THR A 136 4.57 -1.69 2.97
N ASN A 137 3.94 -2.62 2.24
CA ASN A 137 4.37 -3.02 0.90
C ASN A 137 4.27 -1.84 -0.09
N THR A 138 4.61 -2.08 -1.36
CA THR A 138 4.82 -1.01 -2.34
C THR A 138 3.63 -0.06 -2.48
N CYS A 139 2.43 -0.58 -2.69
CA CYS A 139 1.22 0.24 -2.85
C CYS A 139 0.00 -0.60 -2.45
N CYS A 140 -0.91 -0.01 -1.67
CA CYS A 140 -2.16 -0.65 -1.23
C CYS A 140 -3.32 0.31 -1.46
N SER A 141 -4.33 -0.13 -2.19
CA SER A 141 -5.52 0.70 -2.45
C SER A 141 -6.68 -0.15 -2.96
N HIS A 142 -7.63 0.49 -3.64
CA HIS A 142 -8.91 -0.10 -4.02
C HIS A 142 -9.11 0.02 -5.52
N PRO A 143 -9.59 -1.05 -6.19
CA PRO A 143 -10.28 -0.89 -7.45
C PRO A 143 -11.58 -0.09 -7.24
N LEU A 144 -11.83 0.84 -8.16
CA LEU A 144 -13.01 1.68 -8.18
C LEU A 144 -14.20 0.95 -8.82
N ALA A 145 -15.40 1.25 -8.36
CA ALA A 145 -16.65 0.76 -8.94
C ALA A 145 -16.99 1.47 -10.26
N ILE A 146 -16.07 1.41 -11.22
CA ILE A 146 -16.19 1.95 -12.58
C ILE A 146 -16.00 0.83 -13.59
N LYS A 147 -16.56 1.00 -14.80
CA LYS A 147 -16.58 -0.04 -15.85
C LYS A 147 -15.23 -0.75 -16.05
N GLY A 148 -14.12 -0.01 -16.13
CA GLY A 148 -12.80 -0.58 -16.39
C GLY A 148 -12.16 -1.32 -15.21
N GLU A 149 -12.51 -0.98 -13.97
CA GLU A 149 -11.93 -1.61 -12.76
C GLU A 149 -12.86 -2.68 -12.15
N LEU A 150 -14.09 -2.81 -12.65
CA LEU A 150 -15.04 -3.89 -12.35
C LEU A 150 -14.77 -5.17 -13.17
N GLU A 151 -13.93 -5.13 -14.19
CA GLU A 151 -13.62 -6.30 -15.03
C GLU A 151 -12.80 -7.36 -14.26
N GLU A 152 -13.40 -8.54 -14.03
CA GLU A 152 -12.79 -9.58 -13.18
C GLU A 152 -11.90 -10.57 -13.94
N ALA A 153 -12.07 -10.69 -15.26
CA ALA A 153 -11.31 -11.62 -16.09
C ALA A 153 -9.81 -11.34 -15.95
N GLU A 154 -9.04 -12.37 -15.61
CA GLU A 154 -7.59 -12.28 -15.40
C GLU A 154 -7.19 -11.13 -14.45
N GLN A 155 -8.08 -10.81 -13.51
CA GLN A 155 -7.89 -9.77 -12.49
C GLN A 155 -7.58 -8.38 -13.10
N ILE A 156 -7.98 -8.13 -14.36
CA ILE A 156 -7.57 -6.94 -15.10
C ILE A 156 -8.03 -5.64 -14.45
N GLY A 157 -9.23 -5.62 -13.85
CA GLY A 157 -9.74 -4.44 -13.16
C GLY A 157 -8.87 -4.03 -11.97
N VAL A 158 -8.40 -5.01 -11.20
CA VAL A 158 -7.48 -4.77 -10.08
C VAL A 158 -6.08 -4.37 -10.56
N ARG A 159 -5.58 -4.99 -11.65
CA ARG A 159 -4.30 -4.59 -12.27
C ARG A 159 -4.32 -3.14 -12.76
N ARG A 160 -5.42 -2.68 -13.35
CA ARG A 160 -5.62 -1.27 -13.75
C ARG A 160 -5.61 -0.32 -12.55
N ALA A 161 -6.29 -0.70 -11.47
CA ALA A 161 -6.30 0.06 -10.23
C ALA A 161 -4.89 0.17 -9.61
N ALA A 162 -4.14 -0.94 -9.61
CA ALA A 162 -2.76 -0.99 -9.15
C ALA A 162 -1.85 -0.06 -9.96
N GLN A 163 -1.89 -0.12 -11.30
CA GLN A 163 -1.13 0.77 -12.18
C GLN A 163 -1.47 2.25 -11.91
N ARG A 164 -2.77 2.60 -11.83
CA ARG A 164 -3.23 3.95 -11.52
C ARG A 164 -2.69 4.46 -10.17
N LYS A 165 -2.66 3.60 -9.16
CA LYS A 165 -2.24 3.99 -7.81
C LYS A 165 -0.72 3.98 -7.62
N LEU A 166 0.03 3.17 -8.36
CA LEU A 166 1.49 3.28 -8.43
C LEU A 166 1.90 4.63 -9.04
N ASP A 167 1.21 5.10 -10.07
CA ASP A 167 1.41 6.45 -10.60
C ASP A 167 1.02 7.52 -9.57
N HIS A 168 -0.19 7.45 -9.01
CA HIS A 168 -0.67 8.45 -8.06
C HIS A 168 0.18 8.55 -6.76
N GLU A 169 0.57 7.43 -6.16
CA GLU A 169 1.29 7.43 -4.87
C GLU A 169 2.81 7.58 -5.05
N LEU A 170 3.38 6.90 -6.02
CA LEU A 170 4.84 6.78 -6.19
C LEU A 170 5.37 7.50 -7.43
N GLY A 171 4.51 8.07 -8.27
CA GLY A 171 4.89 8.74 -9.50
C GLY A 171 5.49 7.79 -10.54
N ILE A 172 5.12 6.50 -10.50
CA ILE A 172 5.61 5.48 -11.43
C ILE A 172 4.75 5.53 -12.71
N PRO A 173 5.31 5.92 -13.86
CA PRO A 173 4.56 5.98 -15.10
C PRO A 173 4.04 4.61 -15.56
N ALA A 174 2.84 4.59 -16.14
CA ALA A 174 2.17 3.37 -16.59
C ALA A 174 3.01 2.52 -17.56
N GLU A 175 3.85 3.15 -18.39
CA GLU A 175 4.75 2.44 -19.32
C GLU A 175 5.85 1.64 -18.63
N GLN A 176 6.20 1.96 -17.38
CA GLN A 176 7.19 1.21 -16.60
C GLN A 176 6.59 0.00 -15.88
N VAL A 177 5.26 -0.04 -15.75
CA VAL A 177 4.50 -1.12 -15.10
C VAL A 177 3.33 -1.57 -15.96
N PRO A 178 3.58 -2.20 -17.14
CA PRO A 178 2.51 -2.65 -18.03
C PRO A 178 1.58 -3.65 -17.34
N LEU A 179 0.30 -3.62 -17.69
CA LEU A 179 -0.72 -4.43 -17.02
C LEU A 179 -0.41 -5.94 -17.05
N ASP A 180 0.18 -6.44 -18.13
CA ASP A 180 0.46 -7.87 -18.30
C ASP A 180 1.66 -8.39 -17.49
N GLU A 181 2.49 -7.46 -16.98
CA GLU A 181 3.63 -7.77 -16.12
C GLU A 181 3.24 -8.00 -14.65
N PHE A 182 2.00 -7.67 -14.28
CA PHE A 182 1.49 -8.03 -12.96
C PHE A 182 1.23 -9.55 -12.88
N GLN A 183 1.76 -10.17 -11.83
CA GLN A 183 1.46 -11.53 -11.43
C GLN A 183 0.52 -11.52 -10.22
N TYR A 184 -0.73 -11.90 -10.44
CA TYR A 184 -1.67 -12.20 -9.36
C TYR A 184 -1.26 -13.51 -8.66
N LEU A 185 -1.28 -13.56 -7.33
CA LEU A 185 -0.95 -14.77 -6.58
C LEU A 185 -2.13 -15.36 -5.82
N THR A 186 -2.86 -14.56 -5.05
CA THR A 186 -4.00 -15.04 -4.25
C THR A 186 -4.83 -13.87 -3.72
N ARG A 187 -5.90 -14.17 -2.97
CA ARG A 187 -6.69 -13.20 -2.20
C ARG A 187 -6.61 -13.47 -0.71
N ILE A 188 -6.52 -12.42 0.09
CA ILE A 188 -6.50 -12.49 1.56
C ILE A 188 -7.69 -11.70 2.09
N HIS A 189 -8.48 -12.31 2.97
CA HIS A 189 -9.57 -11.63 3.67
C HIS A 189 -9.12 -11.28 5.08
N TYR A 190 -9.01 -10.01 5.41
CA TYR A 190 -8.56 -9.54 6.71
C TYR A 190 -9.43 -8.38 7.23
N LEU A 191 -9.35 -8.13 8.54
CA LEU A 191 -9.98 -7.00 9.22
C LEU A 191 -8.96 -6.36 10.16
N ALA A 192 -8.83 -5.04 10.14
CA ALA A 192 -7.96 -4.32 11.06
C ALA A 192 -8.51 -2.94 11.43
N ALA A 193 -8.62 -2.64 12.73
CA ALA A 193 -8.88 -1.28 13.19
C ALA A 193 -7.60 -0.42 13.09
N ASN A 194 -7.77 0.88 12.83
CA ASN A 194 -6.66 1.84 12.72
C ASN A 194 -5.87 1.99 14.04
N GLY A 195 -6.60 1.91 15.15
CA GLY A 195 -6.08 1.95 16.51
C GLY A 195 -7.15 1.48 17.49
N GLN A 196 -6.79 1.44 18.78
CA GLN A 196 -7.77 1.13 19.82
C GLN A 196 -8.84 2.23 19.85
N ASP A 197 -10.11 1.82 19.78
CA ASP A 197 -11.30 2.69 19.81
C ASP A 197 -11.35 3.75 18.67
N ASP A 198 -10.59 3.55 17.60
CA ASP A 198 -10.64 4.40 16.40
C ASP A 198 -11.93 4.14 15.60
N ILE A 199 -12.45 5.19 14.95
CA ILE A 199 -13.62 5.09 14.07
C ILE A 199 -13.27 4.49 12.71
N TRP A 200 -12.00 4.46 12.35
CA TRP A 200 -11.50 3.98 11.06
C TRP A 200 -10.88 2.59 11.14
N GLY A 201 -10.96 1.86 10.05
CA GLY A 201 -10.33 0.56 9.87
C GLY A 201 -10.43 0.05 8.44
N GLU A 202 -10.06 -1.21 8.27
CA GLU A 202 -10.06 -1.94 7.01
C GLU A 202 -10.78 -3.26 7.20
N HIS A 203 -11.57 -3.66 6.21
CA HIS A 203 -12.17 -4.98 6.10
C HIS A 203 -12.27 -5.34 4.63
N GLU A 204 -11.33 -6.16 4.17
CA GLU A 204 -11.00 -6.23 2.76
C GLU A 204 -10.82 -7.66 2.27
N ILE A 205 -11.23 -7.91 1.02
CA ILE A 205 -10.66 -9.01 0.20
C ILE A 205 -9.57 -8.40 -0.66
N ASP A 206 -8.33 -8.67 -0.26
CA ASP A 206 -7.11 -8.06 -0.77
C ASP A 206 -6.45 -8.95 -1.82
N TYR A 207 -6.31 -8.44 -3.04
CA TYR A 207 -5.63 -9.11 -4.15
C TYR A 207 -4.12 -8.89 -4.07
N ILE A 208 -3.37 -9.99 -4.00
CA ILE A 208 -1.90 -9.93 -3.93
C ILE A 208 -1.33 -9.90 -5.35
N LEU A 209 -0.68 -8.79 -5.69
CA LEU A 209 -0.09 -8.53 -6.99
C LEU A 209 1.42 -8.36 -6.88
N PHE A 210 2.18 -9.18 -7.59
CA PHE A 210 3.63 -9.04 -7.72
C PHE A 210 3.94 -8.41 -9.07
N ILE A 211 4.98 -7.59 -9.13
CA ILE A 211 5.52 -7.08 -10.39
C ILE A 211 7.03 -6.90 -10.24
N THR A 212 7.75 -7.09 -11.33
CA THR A 212 9.18 -6.76 -11.39
C THR A 212 9.38 -5.70 -12.46
N ALA A 213 9.95 -4.56 -12.07
CA ALA A 213 10.10 -3.42 -12.96
C ALA A 213 11.24 -2.53 -12.51
N ASN A 214 12.00 -1.99 -13.47
CA ASN A 214 12.91 -0.89 -13.20
C ASN A 214 12.10 0.41 -13.27
N VAL A 215 11.99 1.11 -12.15
CA VAL A 215 11.08 2.25 -12.01
C VAL A 215 11.77 3.52 -11.54
N THR A 216 11.25 4.65 -12.01
CA THR A 216 11.55 5.97 -11.46
C THR A 216 10.52 6.34 -10.41
N LEU A 217 10.97 6.82 -9.24
CA LEU A 217 10.09 7.24 -8.16
C LEU A 217 9.98 8.77 -8.10
N GLN A 218 8.75 9.27 -8.08
CA GLN A 218 8.39 10.66 -7.75
C GLN A 218 7.23 10.64 -6.75
N PRO A 219 7.46 10.24 -5.48
CA PRO A 219 6.37 10.01 -4.53
C PRO A 219 5.54 11.26 -4.26
N ASN A 220 4.21 11.11 -4.24
CA ASN A 220 3.30 12.14 -3.77
C ASN A 220 3.42 12.23 -2.25
N LEU A 221 3.92 13.34 -1.73
CA LEU A 221 4.16 13.53 -0.29
C LEU A 221 2.88 13.55 0.56
N ASN A 222 1.70 13.71 -0.05
CA ASN A 222 0.40 13.56 0.62
C ASN A 222 0.04 12.07 0.85
N GLU A 223 0.63 11.16 0.07
CA GLU A 223 0.37 9.71 0.14
C GLU A 223 1.53 8.95 0.80
N VAL A 224 2.77 9.31 0.44
CA VAL A 224 4.00 8.58 0.77
C VAL A 224 5.07 9.54 1.24
N CYS A 225 5.59 9.31 2.44
CA CYS A 225 6.58 10.22 3.02
C CYS A 225 7.99 9.62 3.11
N ASP A 226 8.15 8.31 2.85
CA ASP A 226 9.46 7.68 2.65
C ASP A 226 9.33 6.40 1.80
N THR A 227 10.41 5.98 1.15
CA THR A 227 10.47 4.71 0.40
C THR A 227 11.77 3.98 0.67
N LYS A 228 11.76 2.65 0.58
CA LYS A 228 12.98 1.86 0.77
C LYS A 228 12.96 0.55 0.00
N TRP A 229 14.03 0.33 -0.75
CA TRP A 229 14.35 -0.98 -1.31
C TRP A 229 15.02 -1.86 -0.27
N VAL A 230 14.46 -3.04 0.00
CA VAL A 230 14.97 -3.99 0.98
C VAL A 230 15.12 -5.39 0.39
N SER A 231 16.21 -6.06 0.75
CA SER A 231 16.39 -7.50 0.59
C SER A 231 15.57 -8.27 1.65
N PRO A 232 15.39 -9.59 1.50
CA PRO A 232 14.74 -10.40 2.53
C PRO A 232 15.39 -10.26 3.91
N GLN A 233 16.72 -10.17 3.97
CA GLN A 233 17.47 -10.00 5.21
C GLN A 233 17.26 -8.61 5.81
N GLU A 234 17.34 -7.56 4.99
CA GLU A 234 17.08 -6.18 5.45
C GLU A 234 15.64 -6.04 5.99
N LEU A 235 14.64 -6.66 5.34
CA LEU A 235 13.26 -6.66 5.84
C LEU A 235 13.13 -7.37 7.21
N LYS A 236 13.76 -8.54 7.38
CA LYS A 236 13.75 -9.27 8.67
C LYS A 236 14.35 -8.43 9.79
N VAL A 237 15.50 -7.80 9.54
CA VAL A 237 16.14 -6.91 10.51
C VAL A 237 15.23 -5.71 10.80
N LEU A 238 14.66 -5.10 9.76
CA LEU A 238 13.76 -3.96 9.89
C LEU A 238 12.56 -4.26 10.79
N MET A 239 11.91 -5.40 10.59
CA MET A 239 10.76 -5.84 11.39
C MET A 239 11.13 -6.29 12.81
N THR A 240 12.42 -6.56 13.07
CA THR A 240 12.92 -6.91 14.41
C THR A 240 13.34 -5.68 15.22
N GLU A 241 13.96 -4.68 14.57
CA GLU A 241 14.51 -3.49 15.24
C GLU A 241 13.50 -2.37 15.48
N LEU A 242 12.46 -2.28 14.66
CA LEU A 242 11.38 -1.31 14.80
C LEU A 242 10.27 -1.82 15.71
N ASP A 243 9.49 -0.88 16.25
CA ASP A 243 8.25 -1.21 16.96
C ASP A 243 7.30 -1.96 16.01
N PRO A 244 6.69 -3.09 16.40
CA PRO A 244 5.65 -3.77 15.62
C PRO A 244 4.47 -2.87 15.18
N ALA A 245 4.22 -1.75 15.88
CA ALA A 245 3.25 -0.73 15.50
C ALA A 245 3.72 0.17 14.34
N SER A 246 4.99 0.08 13.95
CA SER A 246 5.56 0.80 12.79
C SER A 246 5.11 0.20 11.45
N PHE A 247 4.44 -0.96 11.46
CA PHE A 247 3.99 -1.64 10.25
C PHE A 247 2.50 -1.83 10.23
N THR A 248 1.93 -1.65 9.04
CA THR A 248 0.52 -1.89 8.79
C THR A 248 0.12 -3.35 9.11
N PRO A 249 -1.10 -3.59 9.62
CA PRO A 249 -1.54 -4.92 10.01
C PRO A 249 -1.48 -5.95 8.88
N TRP A 250 -1.98 -5.62 7.68
CA TRP A 250 -1.98 -6.53 6.53
C TRP A 250 -0.56 -6.88 6.08
N PHE A 251 0.37 -5.93 6.08
CA PHE A 251 1.76 -6.21 5.70
C PHE A 251 2.39 -7.21 6.65
N LYS A 252 2.17 -7.09 7.96
CA LYS A 252 2.64 -8.08 8.94
C LYS A 252 2.05 -9.47 8.67
N LEU A 253 0.75 -9.53 8.40
CA LEU A 253 0.05 -10.78 8.08
C LEU A 253 0.63 -11.46 6.83
N ILE A 254 0.82 -10.69 5.76
CA ILE A 254 1.38 -11.18 4.48
C ILE A 254 2.83 -11.64 4.67
N VAL A 255 3.64 -10.86 5.38
CA VAL A 255 5.05 -11.21 5.64
C VAL A 255 5.17 -12.52 6.42
N GLN A 256 4.37 -12.68 7.48
CA GLN A 256 4.43 -13.84 8.35
C GLN A 256 3.99 -15.14 7.65
N LYS A 257 3.00 -15.06 6.76
CA LYS A 257 2.41 -16.26 6.14
C LYS A 257 2.90 -16.57 4.73
N PHE A 258 3.16 -15.56 3.90
CA PHE A 258 3.28 -15.77 2.46
C PHE A 258 4.51 -15.15 1.79
N LEU A 259 4.92 -13.94 2.20
CA LEU A 259 5.91 -13.18 1.43
C LEU A 259 7.26 -13.89 1.30
N PHE A 260 7.84 -14.38 2.40
CA PHE A 260 9.17 -14.99 2.36
C PHE A 260 9.25 -16.28 1.53
N PRO A 261 8.27 -17.21 1.60
CA PRO A 261 8.17 -18.32 0.67
C PRO A 261 8.14 -17.88 -0.80
N TRP A 262 7.24 -16.96 -1.17
CA TRP A 262 7.14 -16.49 -2.57
C TRP A 262 8.40 -15.78 -3.03
N TRP A 263 9.00 -14.94 -2.18
CA TRP A 263 10.21 -14.20 -2.52
C TRP A 263 11.42 -15.13 -2.65
N THR A 264 11.50 -16.18 -1.84
CA THR A 264 12.54 -17.21 -1.96
C THR A 264 12.43 -17.92 -3.31
N GLU A 265 11.21 -18.31 -3.70
CA GLU A 265 10.97 -18.95 -4.98
C GLU A 265 11.25 -18.00 -6.16
N LEU A 266 10.85 -16.73 -6.05
CA LEU A 266 11.12 -15.70 -7.05
C LEU A 266 12.61 -15.57 -7.33
N LEU A 267 13.43 -15.47 -6.27
CA LEU A 267 14.88 -15.37 -6.40
C LEU A 267 15.50 -16.67 -6.93
N ALA A 268 14.99 -17.84 -6.50
CA ALA A 268 15.50 -19.14 -6.94
C ALA A 268 15.23 -19.42 -8.42
N ARG A 269 14.12 -18.90 -8.96
CA ARG A 269 13.73 -19.05 -10.37
C ARG A 269 14.46 -18.11 -11.32
N ARG A 270 15.26 -17.18 -10.81
CA ARG A 270 16.04 -16.28 -11.65
C ARG A 270 17.04 -17.08 -12.50
N GLN A 271 16.89 -16.97 -13.82
CA GLN A 271 17.84 -17.56 -14.76
C GLN A 271 19.13 -16.74 -14.79
N ALA A 272 20.27 -17.41 -15.04
CA ALA A 272 21.55 -16.73 -15.14
C ALA A 272 21.50 -15.63 -16.20
N GLU A 273 22.04 -14.45 -15.86
CA GLU A 273 22.12 -13.28 -16.75
C GLU A 273 20.77 -12.70 -17.20
N GLN A 274 19.64 -13.14 -16.62
CA GLN A 274 18.32 -12.57 -16.86
C GLN A 274 17.86 -11.68 -15.68
N PRO A 275 17.04 -10.65 -15.95
CA PRO A 275 16.35 -9.92 -14.89
C PRO A 275 15.43 -10.87 -14.11
N LEU A 276 15.16 -10.52 -12.86
CA LEU A 276 14.10 -11.17 -12.09
C LEU A 276 12.75 -10.99 -12.82
N ASP A 277 11.87 -11.99 -12.73
CA ASP A 277 10.58 -11.96 -13.40
C ASP A 277 9.48 -12.48 -12.46
N ALA A 278 8.58 -11.60 -12.05
CA ALA A 278 7.43 -11.94 -11.21
C ALA A 278 6.50 -12.97 -11.86
N LYS A 279 6.41 -13.01 -13.20
CA LYS A 279 5.59 -13.98 -13.94
C LYS A 279 6.10 -15.40 -13.79
N SER A 280 7.36 -15.58 -13.38
CA SER A 280 7.90 -16.90 -13.04
C SER A 280 7.15 -17.59 -11.89
N LEU A 281 6.32 -16.88 -11.12
CA LEU A 281 5.50 -17.43 -10.04
C LEU A 281 4.08 -17.84 -10.48
N ALA A 282 3.75 -17.82 -11.78
CA ALA A 282 2.38 -18.02 -12.25
C ALA A 282 1.74 -19.35 -11.80
N ASP A 283 2.51 -20.42 -11.71
CA ASP A 283 2.12 -21.74 -11.19
C ASP A 283 1.83 -21.76 -9.67
N LEU A 284 2.28 -20.75 -8.92
CA LEU A 284 1.96 -20.59 -7.50
C LEU A 284 0.64 -19.85 -7.27
N THR A 285 -0.01 -19.38 -8.34
CA THR A 285 -1.31 -18.71 -8.23
C THR A 285 -2.33 -19.68 -7.64
N ASP A 286 -2.99 -19.26 -6.56
CA ASP A 286 -4.19 -19.89 -6.07
C ASP A 286 -5.36 -18.91 -6.17
N HIS A 287 -6.53 -19.42 -6.56
CA HIS A 287 -7.75 -18.62 -6.64
C HIS A 287 -8.56 -18.69 -5.34
N SER A 288 -7.94 -19.04 -4.22
CA SER A 288 -8.62 -19.12 -2.93
C SER A 288 -8.78 -17.73 -2.31
N ILE A 289 -9.57 -17.65 -1.25
CA ILE A 289 -9.60 -16.49 -0.36
C ILE A 289 -9.12 -16.97 1.01
N HIS A 290 -7.90 -16.58 1.40
CA HIS A 290 -7.32 -16.94 2.68
C HIS A 290 -7.94 -16.09 3.78
N ARG A 291 -8.81 -16.68 4.61
CA ARG A 291 -9.48 -15.99 5.72
C ARG A 291 -8.51 -15.79 6.89
N MET A 292 -8.24 -14.53 7.20
CA MET A 292 -7.30 -14.06 8.22
C MET A 292 -7.96 -13.03 9.13
N LEU A 293 -9.21 -13.30 9.50
CA LEU A 293 -10.02 -12.53 10.43
C LEU A 293 -9.66 -12.84 11.88
#